data_AF-A0A537LBF3-F1
#
_entry.id   AF-A0A537LBF3-F1
#
_cell.length_a   1.000
_cell.length_b   1.000
_cell.length_c   1.000
_cell.angle_alpha   90.00
_cell.angle_beta   90.00
_cell.angle_gamma   90.00
#
_symmetry.space_group_name_H-M   'P 1'
#
loop_
_entity.id
_entity.type
_entity.pdbx_description
1 polymer ?
#
loop_
_entity_poly.entity_id
_entity_poly.type
_entity_poly.pdbx_seq_one_letter_code
_entity_poly.pdbx_strand_id
1 'polypeptide(L)'
;MKWFVAVSGNIGSGKSTVTTVLSEKLGWSQDRTTYEDAEIFARNLYLQGLMDERDFRNYYELFNTMLQFLRPPDLILYLQAPVQILLERIHRRARDFEQRIPPAYLQQLNERYAEWVERFRLCPILTVDAERLDLAHLDSLVAEMQARLPSLFPLIER
;
A
#
# COMPACT_ATOMS: atom_id res chain seq x y z
N MET A 1 -15.54 -14.56 -10.63
CA MET A 1 -14.62 -13.45 -10.99
C MET A 1 -13.72 -13.21 -9.78
N LYS A 2 -12.39 -13.15 -9.94
CA LYS A 2 -11.47 -12.93 -8.80
C LYS A 2 -11.33 -11.42 -8.55
N TRP A 3 -11.50 -11.00 -7.29
CA TRP A 3 -11.31 -9.62 -6.84
C TRP A 3 -9.82 -9.30 -6.73
N PHE A 4 -9.45 -8.05 -7.00
CA PHE A 4 -8.10 -7.53 -6.94
C PHE A 4 -8.00 -6.54 -5.78
N VAL A 5 -7.32 -6.95 -4.71
CA VAL A 5 -7.03 -6.08 -3.56
C VAL A 5 -5.55 -5.77 -3.54
N ALA A 6 -5.22 -4.48 -3.55
CA ALA A 6 -3.86 -4.01 -3.41
C ALA A 6 -3.53 -3.71 -1.95
N VAL A 7 -2.30 -4.02 -1.52
CA VAL A 7 -1.81 -3.69 -0.17
C VAL A 7 -0.77 -2.59 -0.29
N SER A 8 -0.98 -1.52 0.48
CA SER A 8 -0.22 -0.30 0.45
C SER A 8 0.37 0.11 1.79
N GLY A 9 1.37 0.99 1.78
CA GLY A 9 1.93 1.62 2.98
C GLY A 9 3.44 1.75 2.99
N ASN A 10 3.97 2.36 4.04
CA ASN A 10 5.39 2.70 4.12
C ASN A 10 6.34 1.48 4.22
N ILE A 11 7.63 1.70 4.04
CA ILE A 11 8.68 0.69 4.27
C ILE A 11 8.60 0.27 5.74
N GLY A 12 8.51 -1.04 5.99
CA GLY A 12 8.35 -1.59 7.34
C GLY A 12 6.91 -1.69 7.85
N SER A 13 5.89 -1.24 7.09
CA SER A 13 4.49 -1.34 7.54
C SER A 13 3.94 -2.77 7.59
N GLY A 14 4.62 -3.73 6.96
CA GLY A 14 4.21 -5.14 6.96
C GLY A 14 3.47 -5.60 5.70
N LYS A 15 3.47 -4.79 4.63
CA LYS A 15 2.81 -5.10 3.34
C LYS A 15 2.99 -6.55 2.90
N SER A 16 4.23 -7.01 2.73
CA SER A 16 4.50 -8.37 2.24
C SER A 16 3.91 -9.45 3.14
N THR A 17 3.97 -9.27 4.47
CA THR A 17 3.40 -10.23 5.42
C THR A 17 1.87 -10.26 5.31
N VAL A 18 1.23 -9.09 5.29
CA VAL A 18 -0.24 -8.98 5.13
C VAL A 18 -0.70 -9.58 3.81
N THR A 19 0.00 -9.27 2.72
CA THR A 19 -0.30 -9.82 1.40
C THR A 19 -0.20 -11.34 1.39
N THR A 20 0.87 -11.93 1.94
CA THR A 20 1.02 -13.40 2.02
C THR A 20 -0.12 -14.04 2.81
N VAL A 21 -0.38 -13.56 4.02
CA VAL A 21 -1.40 -14.13 4.90
C VAL A 21 -2.81 -14.03 4.30
N LEU A 22 -3.15 -12.87 3.69
CA LEU A 22 -4.44 -12.71 3.01
C LEU A 22 -4.57 -13.61 1.78
N SER A 23 -3.48 -13.78 1.02
CA SER A 23 -3.47 -14.66 -0.16
C SER A 23 -3.71 -16.11 0.23
N GLU A 24 -3.07 -16.58 1.30
CA GLU A 24 -3.25 -17.93 1.84
C GLU A 24 -4.67 -18.14 2.37
N LYS A 25 -5.21 -17.16 3.13
CA LYS A 25 -6.55 -17.28 3.73
C LYS A 25 -7.69 -17.18 2.72
N LEU A 26 -7.55 -16.34 1.69
CA LEU A 26 -8.63 -16.01 0.75
C LEU A 26 -8.45 -16.62 -0.65
N GLY A 27 -7.32 -17.28 -0.91
CA GLY A 27 -7.00 -17.86 -2.22
C GLY A 27 -6.77 -16.81 -3.32
N TRP A 28 -6.31 -15.62 -2.95
CA TRP A 28 -6.15 -14.48 -3.86
C TRP A 28 -4.84 -14.54 -4.65
N SER A 29 -4.85 -14.00 -5.86
CA SER A 29 -3.62 -13.76 -6.62
C SER A 29 -3.01 -12.45 -6.17
N GLN A 30 -1.71 -12.47 -5.89
CA GLN A 30 -0.98 -11.27 -5.49
C GLN A 30 -0.70 -10.41 -6.71
N ASP A 31 -1.04 -9.13 -6.62
CA ASP A 31 -0.50 -8.10 -7.49
C ASP A 31 -0.12 -6.90 -6.62
N ARG A 32 1.11 -6.40 -6.79
CA ARG A 32 1.55 -5.18 -6.11
C ARG A 32 0.88 -3.98 -6.78
N THR A 33 0.46 -3.01 -5.99
CA THR A 33 0.04 -1.72 -6.53
C THR A 33 1.25 -1.02 -7.17
N THR A 34 1.11 -0.64 -8.43
CA THR A 34 2.08 0.22 -9.14
C THR A 34 1.91 1.69 -8.78
N TYR A 35 0.81 2.06 -8.11
CA TYR A 35 0.50 3.45 -7.78
C TYR A 35 1.52 4.04 -6.80
N GLU A 36 2.06 3.25 -5.88
CA GLU A 36 3.05 3.74 -4.90
C GLU A 36 4.33 4.24 -5.55
N ASP A 37 4.78 3.57 -6.62
CA ASP A 37 6.02 3.91 -7.31
C ASP A 37 5.97 5.34 -7.86
N ALA A 38 4.85 5.73 -8.49
CA ALA A 38 4.67 7.07 -9.02
C ALA A 38 4.23 8.09 -7.97
N GLU A 39 3.21 7.76 -7.18
CA GLU A 39 2.55 8.72 -6.30
C GLU A 39 3.31 9.00 -5.02
N ILE A 40 4.14 8.05 -4.59
CA ILE A 40 4.90 8.12 -3.35
C ILE A 40 6.38 8.28 -3.66
N PHE A 41 7.02 7.31 -4.31
CA PHE A 41 8.48 7.28 -4.43
C PHE A 41 9.01 8.27 -5.46
N ALA A 42 8.53 8.24 -6.71
CA ALA A 42 8.96 9.17 -7.76
C ALA A 42 8.61 10.62 -7.39
N ARG A 43 7.40 10.85 -6.86
CA ARG A 43 6.99 12.16 -6.35
C ARG A 43 7.90 12.63 -5.20
N ASN A 44 8.28 11.75 -4.29
CA ASN A 44 9.19 12.11 -3.20
C ASN A 44 10.59 12.46 -3.72
N LEU A 45 11.12 11.71 -4.69
CA LEU A 45 12.41 12.03 -5.34
C LEU A 45 12.37 13.40 -6.01
N TYR A 46 11.28 13.73 -6.71
CA TYR A 46 11.08 15.04 -7.33
C TYR A 46 11.06 16.17 -6.30
N LEU A 47 10.30 16.01 -5.22
CA LEU A 47 10.20 17.02 -4.15
C LEU A 47 11.52 17.20 -3.37
N GLN A 48 12.36 16.16 -3.32
CA GLN A 48 13.71 16.25 -2.74
C GLN A 48 14.74 16.87 -3.69
N GLY A 49 14.37 17.19 -4.94
CA GLY A 49 15.29 17.68 -5.97
C GLY A 49 16.26 16.61 -6.48
N LEU A 50 16.00 15.32 -6.19
CA LEU A 50 16.80 14.19 -6.65
C LEU A 50 16.33 13.66 -8.02
N MET A 51 15.18 14.14 -8.49
CA MET A 51 14.65 13.92 -9.83
C MET A 51 14.25 15.28 -10.40
N ASP A 52 14.74 15.62 -11.59
CA ASP A 52 14.39 16.89 -12.20
C ASP A 52 12.94 16.88 -12.74
N GLU A 53 12.40 18.05 -13.05
CA GLU A 53 11.01 18.19 -13.50
C GLU A 53 10.75 17.46 -14.82
N ARG A 54 11.71 17.45 -15.74
CA ARG A 54 11.55 16.80 -17.04
C ARG A 54 11.47 15.28 -16.85
N ASP A 55 12.37 14.73 -16.05
CA ASP A 55 12.46 13.31 -15.78
C ASP A 55 11.23 12.84 -14.97
N PHE A 56 10.79 13.62 -13.98
CA PHE A 56 9.55 13.34 -13.25
C PHE A 56 8.32 13.37 -14.16
N ARG A 57 8.19 14.39 -15.01
CA ARG A 57 7.08 14.49 -15.97
C ARG A 57 7.06 13.29 -16.92
N ASN A 58 8.20 12.94 -17.50
CA ASN A 58 8.30 11.80 -18.41
C ASN A 58 7.93 10.49 -17.70
N TYR A 59 8.43 10.28 -16.48
CA TYR A 59 8.09 9.11 -15.68
C TYR A 59 6.58 9.04 -15.39
N TYR A 60 5.98 10.16 -14.99
CA TYR A 60 4.56 10.24 -14.64
C TYR A 60 3.65 10.06 -15.86
N GLU A 61 4.04 10.58 -17.03
CA GLU A 61 3.34 10.35 -18.31
C GLU A 61 3.38 8.87 -18.72
N LEU A 62 4.54 8.23 -18.60
CA LEU A 62 4.69 6.80 -18.86
C LEU A 62 3.82 5.97 -17.91
N PHE A 63 3.86 6.28 -16.61
CA PHE A 63 3.02 5.64 -15.60
C PHE A 63 1.53 5.77 -15.94
N ASN A 64 1.04 6.97 -16.26
CA ASN A 64 -0.35 7.20 -16.64
C ASN A 64 -0.75 6.44 -17.91
N THR A 65 0.17 6.31 -18.87
CA THR A 65 -0.05 5.50 -20.08
C THR A 65 -0.20 4.02 -19.72
N MET A 66 0.67 3.49 -18.85
CA MET A 66 0.60 2.10 -18.41
C MET A 66 -0.69 1.80 -17.63
N LEU A 67 -1.16 2.74 -16.80
CA LEU A 67 -2.41 2.58 -16.04
C LEU A 67 -3.63 2.31 -16.91
N GLN A 68 -3.66 2.78 -18.16
CA GLN A 68 -4.77 2.54 -19.09
C GLN A 68 -4.94 1.06 -19.46
N PHE A 69 -3.89 0.26 -19.32
CA PHE A 69 -3.89 -1.18 -19.62
C PHE A 69 -4.06 -2.06 -18.38
N LEU A 70 -4.05 -1.46 -17.19
CA LEU A 70 -4.16 -2.17 -15.92
C LEU A 70 -5.59 -2.09 -15.39
N ARG A 71 -6.10 -3.21 -14.89
CA ARG A 71 -7.34 -3.19 -14.10
C ARG A 71 -7.06 -2.45 -12.78
N PRO A 72 -7.84 -1.43 -12.40
CA PRO A 72 -7.70 -0.80 -11.09
C PRO A 72 -8.07 -1.81 -9.98
N PRO A 73 -7.44 -1.70 -8.79
CA PRO A 73 -7.82 -2.52 -7.65
C PRO A 73 -9.27 -2.25 -7.25
N ASP A 74 -9.97 -3.28 -6.81
CA ASP A 74 -11.31 -3.15 -6.24
C ASP A 74 -11.24 -2.51 -4.84
N LEU A 75 -10.12 -2.70 -4.13
CA LEU A 75 -9.82 -2.10 -2.82
C LEU A 75 -8.32 -1.91 -2.64
N ILE A 76 -7.93 -0.82 -1.96
CA ILE A 76 -6.58 -0.65 -1.40
C ILE A 76 -6.64 -0.80 0.12
N LEU A 77 -5.85 -1.72 0.66
CA LEU A 77 -5.54 -1.83 2.09
C LEU A 77 -4.33 -0.95 2.40
N TYR A 78 -4.53 0.21 3.00
CA TYR A 78 -3.45 1.11 3.38
C TYR A 78 -2.98 0.85 4.82
N LEU A 79 -1.79 0.27 4.96
CA LEU A 79 -1.15 -0.02 6.23
C LEU A 79 -0.42 1.22 6.77
N GLN A 80 -1.04 1.88 7.75
CA GLN A 80 -0.50 3.05 8.41
C GLN A 80 0.24 2.64 9.68
N ALA A 81 1.44 3.19 9.91
CA ALA A 81 2.15 3.03 11.18
C ALA A 81 3.05 4.24 11.50
N PRO A 82 3.26 4.56 12.79
CA PRO A 82 4.23 5.56 13.21
C PRO A 82 5.66 5.21 12.78
N VAL A 83 6.49 6.23 12.54
CA VAL A 83 7.90 6.05 12.10
C VAL A 83 8.70 5.17 13.06
N GLN A 84 8.45 5.30 14.36
CA GLN A 84 9.10 4.51 15.41
C GLN A 84 8.86 3.01 15.20
N ILE A 85 7.59 2.63 14.98
CA ILE A 85 7.20 1.24 14.70
C ILE A 85 7.81 0.74 13.38
N LEU A 86 7.85 1.59 12.35
CA LEU A 86 8.47 1.25 11.07
C LEU A 86 9.97 0.94 11.23
N LEU A 87 10.69 1.80 11.97
CA LEU A 87 12.12 1.63 12.25
C LEU A 87 12.39 0.36 13.04
N GLU A 88 11.63 0.09 14.10
CA GLU A 88 11.74 -1.14 14.88
C GLU A 88 11.59 -2.39 13.98
N ARG A 89 10.59 -2.38 13.09
CA ARG A 89 10.35 -3.48 12.13
C ARG A 89 11.42 -3.59 11.06
N ILE A 90 12.02 -2.48 10.63
CA ILE A 90 13.14 -2.47 9.68
C ILE A 90 14.38 -3.07 10.34
N HIS A 91 14.73 -2.61 11.54
CA HIS A 91 15.90 -3.10 12.27
C HIS A 91 15.79 -4.60 12.60
N ARG A 92 14.61 -5.05 13.07
CA ARG A 92 14.35 -6.46 13.36
C ARG A 92 14.51 -7.37 12.15
N ARG A 93 14.19 -6.88 10.94
CA ARG A 93 14.30 -7.67 9.70
C ARG A 93 15.73 -7.79 9.19
N ALA A 94 16.66 -6.99 9.70
CA ALA A 94 18.10 -7.05 9.40
C ALA A 94 18.46 -7.16 7.91
N ARG A 95 17.73 -6.44 7.04
CA ARG A 95 18.09 -6.31 5.63
C ARG A 95 19.12 -5.21 5.48
N ASP A 96 20.32 -5.55 5.03
CA ASP A 96 21.48 -4.64 4.96
C ASP A 96 21.17 -3.29 4.28
N PHE A 97 20.32 -3.30 3.26
CA PHE A 97 19.93 -2.10 2.52
C PHE A 97 18.85 -1.24 3.22
N GLU A 98 18.01 -1.82 4.08
CA GLU A 98 16.95 -1.07 4.78
C GLU A 98 17.47 -0.43 6.08
N GLN A 99 18.55 -0.94 6.69
CA GLN A 99 19.05 -0.43 7.99
C GLN A 99 19.58 1.01 7.95
N ARG A 100 19.93 1.52 6.77
CA ARG A 100 20.46 2.87 6.60
C ARG A 100 19.38 3.91 6.30
N ILE A 101 18.10 3.52 6.30
CA ILE A 101 16.99 4.42 5.97
C ILE A 101 16.84 5.47 7.09
N PRO A 102 16.97 6.78 6.79
CA PRO A 102 16.80 7.82 7.80
C PRO A 102 15.35 7.91 8.30
N PRO A 103 15.12 8.16 9.61
CA PRO A 103 13.77 8.40 10.14
C PRO A 103 13.01 9.52 9.41
N ALA A 104 13.72 10.59 9.04
CA ALA A 104 13.15 11.72 8.30
C ALA A 104 12.64 11.31 6.91
N TYR A 105 13.26 10.31 6.27
CA TYR A 105 12.78 9.78 4.99
C TYR A 105 11.47 9.02 5.18
N LEU A 106 11.38 8.16 6.20
CA LEU A 106 10.13 7.47 6.52
C LEU A 106 9.00 8.43 6.87
N GLN A 107 9.31 9.52 7.58
CA GLN A 107 8.35 10.58 7.87
C GLN A 107 7.80 11.23 6.59
N GLN A 108 8.69 11.60 5.66
CA GLN A 108 8.28 12.15 4.36
C GLN A 108 7.40 11.18 3.57
N LEU A 109 7.75 9.88 3.56
CA LEU A 109 6.91 8.89 2.91
C LEU A 109 5.51 8.79 3.57
N ASN A 110 5.42 8.85 4.91
CA ASN A 110 4.12 8.87 5.60
C ASN A 110 3.27 10.06 5.18
N GLU A 111 3.85 11.25 5.06
CA GLU A 111 3.16 12.45 4.57
C GLU A 111 2.65 12.27 3.13
N ARG A 112 3.49 11.71 2.24
CA ARG A 112 3.10 11.42 0.85
C ARG A 112 1.96 10.40 0.78
N TYR A 113 1.97 9.37 1.63
CA TYR A 113 0.87 8.41 1.71
C TYR A 113 -0.41 9.07 2.18
N ALA A 114 -0.37 9.92 3.22
CA ALA A 114 -1.54 10.64 3.71
C ALA A 114 -2.16 11.51 2.60
N GLU A 115 -1.34 12.31 1.92
CA GLU A 115 -1.78 13.14 0.78
C GLU A 115 -2.34 12.31 -0.37
N TRP A 116 -1.72 11.16 -0.68
CA TRP A 116 -2.17 10.28 -1.74
C TRP A 116 -3.53 9.66 -1.43
N VAL A 117 -3.72 9.14 -0.21
CA VAL A 117 -4.98 8.55 0.25
C VAL A 117 -6.11 9.57 0.20
N GLU A 118 -5.84 10.82 0.59
CA GLU A 118 -6.83 11.90 0.54
C GLU A 118 -7.25 12.27 -0.87
N ARG A 119 -6.39 12.12 -1.89
CA ARG A 119 -6.69 12.46 -3.29
C ARG A 119 -7.12 11.28 -4.16
N PHE A 120 -6.89 10.05 -3.74
CA PHE A 120 -7.15 8.86 -4.55
C PHE A 120 -8.66 8.61 -4.71
N ARG A 121 -9.11 8.33 -5.94
CA ARG A 121 -10.55 8.22 -6.28
C ARG A 121 -10.94 6.99 -7.09
N LEU A 122 -9.98 6.14 -7.49
CA LEU A 122 -10.28 5.02 -8.40
C LEU A 122 -11.03 3.87 -7.72
N CYS A 123 -10.80 3.68 -6.42
CA CYS A 123 -11.44 2.65 -5.61
C CYS A 123 -11.44 3.04 -4.13
N PRO A 124 -12.23 2.37 -3.27
CA PRO A 124 -12.18 2.60 -1.84
C PRO A 124 -10.79 2.26 -1.26
N ILE A 125 -10.43 3.00 -0.22
CA ILE A 125 -9.26 2.73 0.61
C ILE A 125 -9.73 2.34 2.01
N LEU A 126 -9.25 1.20 2.52
CA LEU A 126 -9.39 0.81 3.90
C LEU A 126 -8.04 1.03 4.60
N THR A 127 -7.99 2.08 5.44
CA THR A 127 -6.83 2.36 6.27
C THR A 127 -6.81 1.42 7.47
N VAL A 128 -5.69 0.74 7.67
CA VAL A 128 -5.47 -0.22 8.76
C VAL A 128 -4.31 0.28 9.60
N ASP A 129 -4.55 0.38 10.91
CA ASP A 129 -3.48 0.62 11.88
C ASP A 129 -2.60 -0.64 11.95
N ALA A 130 -1.44 -0.56 11.31
CA ALA A 130 -0.51 -1.67 11.22
C ALA A 130 0.22 -1.94 12.53
N GLU A 131 0.23 -1.01 13.50
CA GLU A 131 0.78 -1.26 14.84
C GLU A 131 -0.11 -2.26 15.60
N ARG A 132 -1.43 -2.06 15.51
CA ARG A 132 -2.45 -2.86 16.21
C ARG A 132 -2.96 -4.05 15.39
N LEU A 133 -2.47 -4.21 14.18
CA LEU A 133 -2.90 -5.29 13.31
C LEU A 133 -2.46 -6.65 13.86
N ASP A 134 -3.43 -7.38 14.39
CA ASP A 134 -3.26 -8.76 14.80
C ASP A 134 -3.55 -9.72 13.63
N LEU A 135 -2.48 -10.29 13.06
CA LEU A 135 -2.59 -11.23 11.94
C LEU A 135 -3.16 -12.59 12.36
N ALA A 136 -3.19 -12.92 13.66
CA ALA A 136 -3.84 -14.14 14.15
C ALA A 136 -5.36 -14.04 14.08
N HIS A 137 -5.92 -12.83 14.17
CA HIS A 137 -7.36 -12.56 14.16
C HIS A 137 -7.80 -11.83 12.88
N LEU A 138 -7.38 -12.36 11.72
CA LEU A 138 -7.65 -11.76 10.41
C LEU A 138 -9.15 -11.68 10.05
N ASP A 139 -10.03 -12.41 10.75
CA ASP A 139 -11.47 -12.44 10.46
C ASP A 139 -12.13 -11.06 10.59
N SER A 140 -11.69 -10.25 11.57
CA SER A 140 -12.20 -8.87 11.71
C SER A 140 -11.80 -8.02 10.52
N LEU A 141 -10.54 -8.09 10.10
CA LEU A 141 -10.06 -7.37 8.92
C LEU A 141 -10.81 -7.80 7.65
N VAL A 142 -11.00 -9.11 7.46
CA VAL A 142 -11.75 -9.64 6.33
C VAL A 142 -13.21 -9.14 6.36
N ALA A 143 -13.86 -9.13 7.52
CA ALA A 143 -15.22 -8.59 7.67
C ALA A 143 -15.30 -7.09 7.35
N GLU A 144 -14.29 -6.29 7.73
CA GLU A 144 -14.22 -4.88 7.36
C GLU A 144 -14.02 -4.68 5.85
N MET A 145 -13.15 -5.50 5.24
CA MET A 145 -12.96 -5.51 3.80
C MET A 145 -14.28 -5.86 3.07
N GLN A 146 -15.00 -6.86 3.58
CA GLN A 146 -16.33 -7.25 3.09
C GLN A 146 -17.34 -6.11 3.17
N ALA A 147 -17.39 -5.41 4.31
CA ALA A 147 -18.33 -4.30 4.51
C ALA A 147 -18.03 -3.11 3.57
N ARG A 148 -16.76 -2.84 3.28
CA ARG A 148 -16.35 -1.79 2.35
C ARG A 148 -16.63 -2.11 0.90
N LEU A 149 -16.85 -3.39 0.61
CA LEU A 149 -17.10 -3.88 -0.73
C LEU A 149 -18.35 -4.77 -0.68
N PRO A 150 -19.55 -4.19 -0.53
CA PRO A 150 -20.79 -4.97 -0.38
C PRO A 150 -21.10 -5.86 -1.59
N SER A 151 -20.50 -5.60 -2.75
CA SER A 151 -20.55 -6.46 -3.94
C SER A 151 -19.54 -7.61 -3.92
N LEU A 152 -18.62 -7.66 -2.94
CA LEU A 152 -17.45 -8.55 -2.91
C LEU A 152 -17.76 -9.94 -2.38
N PHE A 153 -18.84 -10.05 -1.62
CA PHE A 153 -19.44 -11.29 -1.21
C PHE A 153 -20.93 -11.18 -1.53
N PRO A 154 -21.44 -11.79 -2.63
CA PRO A 154 -22.83 -12.18 -2.57
C PRO A 154 -22.94 -13.01 -1.29
N LEU A 155 -23.92 -12.66 -0.45
CA LEU A 155 -24.36 -13.46 0.69
C LEU A 155 -24.04 -14.92 0.36
N ILE A 156 -23.18 -15.56 1.15
CA ILE A 156 -23.09 -17.01 1.09
C ILE A 156 -24.52 -17.45 1.38
N GLU A 157 -25.25 -17.81 0.32
CA GLU A 157 -26.57 -18.38 0.45
C GLU A 157 -26.40 -19.61 1.34
N ARG A 158 -27.28 -19.67 2.34
CA ARG A 158 -27.35 -20.69 3.37
C ARG A 158 -27.35 -22.11 2.79
#